data_AF-A0A8T4M3Q5-F1
#
_entry.id   AF-A0A8T4M3Q5-F1
#
_cell.length_a   1.000
_cell.length_b   1.000
_cell.length_c   1.000
_cell.angle_alpha   90.00
_cell.angle_beta   90.00
_cell.angle_gamma   90.00
#
_symmetry.space_group_name_H-M   'P 1'
#
loop_
_entity.id
_entity.type
_entity.pdbx_description
1 polymer ?
#
loop_
_entity_poly.entity_id
_entity_poly.type
_entity_poly.pdbx_seq_one_letter_code
_entity_poly.pdbx_strand_id
1 'polypeptide(L)'
;MKRSVLAILFVLFLVLNLNLALAKTTCEVKDCKITITVNLAFAGATDAQINSWSQEINNVWNGNGQITGNCKCPVIFKVNTTKVANCTPIPVGYHCVQVLPWNGTDASLPHLPAGIDKGKAVVGYMGKTTQSPSVGGASLDGEWSTATSRPIDPNDPNKGNYNDAAHEVGHMLGLADGSGGLMNFTNGNDSKPTQQQIDDAVNNVCGLNACPDKCCCGNGQIDGNKGEQCDPKANPQGCSQGNLCCPICCKCDMLNNSTINPADVPFSLFANERINFYSNNEPYIYLITSNNQIIDTGRGKIERPTLNLFSDVETINAIHDGEISFIQAMDENKIRYEGEGFFNQIKFGIASFLIDIFT
;
A
#
# COMPACT_ATOMS: atom_id res chain seq x y z
N MET A 1 -6.99 19.82 33.77
CA MET A 1 -6.71 18.61 32.98
C MET A 1 -7.52 18.50 31.69
N LYS A 2 -8.86 18.70 31.65
CA LYS A 2 -9.67 18.51 30.42
C LYS A 2 -9.35 19.45 29.23
N ARG A 3 -8.79 20.64 29.47
CA ARG A 3 -8.41 21.58 28.40
C ARG A 3 -7.07 21.23 27.71
N SER A 4 -6.20 20.47 28.36
CA SER A 4 -4.87 20.12 27.82
C SER A 4 -4.92 18.90 26.91
N VAL A 5 -5.81 17.93 27.19
CA VAL A 5 -5.98 16.72 26.38
C VAL A 5 -6.60 17.05 25.00
N LEU A 6 -7.57 17.98 24.96
CA LEU A 6 -8.19 18.42 23.71
C LEU A 6 -7.21 19.16 22.79
N ALA A 7 -6.27 19.94 23.37
CA ALA A 7 -5.24 20.63 22.61
C ALA A 7 -4.21 19.65 22.02
N ILE A 8 -3.84 18.60 22.77
CA ILE A 8 -2.91 17.57 22.29
C ILE A 8 -3.54 16.72 21.19
N LEU A 9 -4.80 16.31 21.33
CA LEU A 9 -5.55 15.60 20.27
C LEU A 9 -5.72 16.44 19.01
N PHE A 10 -5.99 17.75 19.15
CA PHE A 10 -6.12 18.65 17.99
C PHE A 10 -4.78 18.85 17.27
N VAL A 11 -3.67 18.96 18.01
CA VAL A 11 -2.31 19.04 17.43
C VAL A 11 -1.92 17.72 16.78
N LEU A 12 -2.21 16.57 17.40
CA LEU A 12 -1.92 15.25 16.82
C LEU A 12 -2.74 15.01 15.54
N PHE A 13 -4.02 15.39 15.55
CA PHE A 13 -4.89 15.34 14.37
C PHE A 13 -4.40 16.28 13.26
N LEU A 14 -3.94 17.48 13.60
CA LEU A 14 -3.29 18.39 12.64
C LEU A 14 -2.01 17.79 12.05
N VAL A 15 -1.13 17.20 12.88
CA VAL A 15 0.15 16.62 12.45
C VAL A 15 -0.06 15.37 11.58
N LEU A 16 -1.04 14.51 11.90
CA LEU A 16 -1.38 13.33 11.10
C LEU A 16 -2.02 13.70 9.75
N ASN A 17 -2.84 14.75 9.68
CA ASN A 17 -3.42 15.23 8.42
C ASN A 17 -2.43 16.05 7.57
N LEU A 18 -1.41 16.66 8.17
CA LEU A 18 -0.41 17.46 7.45
C LEU A 18 0.56 16.62 6.62
N ASN A 19 0.79 15.35 6.96
CA ASN A 19 1.75 14.51 6.24
C ASN A 19 1.21 13.92 4.92
N LEU A 20 -0.10 13.72 4.79
CA LEU A 20 -0.71 13.20 3.56
C LEU A 20 -0.76 14.23 2.42
N ALA A 21 -0.81 15.53 2.74
CA ALA A 21 -0.89 16.60 1.75
C ALA A 21 0.45 16.96 1.08
N LEU A 22 1.56 16.33 1.49
CA LEU A 22 2.92 16.65 1.01
C LEU A 22 3.48 15.62 0.01
N ALA A 23 2.88 14.43 -0.06
CA ALA A 23 3.38 13.35 -0.89
C ALA A 23 3.00 13.55 -2.37
N LYS A 24 4.03 13.62 -3.22
CA LYS A 24 3.89 13.84 -4.67
C LYS A 24 3.34 12.62 -5.41
N THR A 25 3.63 11.43 -4.88
CA THR A 25 3.01 10.16 -5.25
C THR A 25 2.37 9.57 -4.00
N THR A 26 1.11 9.14 -4.07
CA THR A 26 0.37 8.58 -2.94
C THR A 26 -0.14 7.18 -3.26
N CYS A 27 -0.30 6.34 -2.23
CA CYS A 27 -0.96 5.05 -2.34
C CYS A 27 -2.18 4.98 -1.43
N GLU A 28 -3.27 4.40 -1.95
CA GLU A 28 -4.46 4.03 -1.19
C GLU A 28 -4.71 2.53 -1.40
N VAL A 29 -4.80 1.78 -0.30
CA VAL A 29 -5.21 0.37 -0.32
C VAL A 29 -6.58 0.27 0.34
N LYS A 30 -7.58 -0.14 -0.42
CA LYS A 30 -8.96 -0.27 0.07
C LYS A 30 -9.62 -1.50 -0.53
N ASP A 31 -10.18 -2.35 0.32
CA ASP A 31 -10.90 -3.57 -0.08
C ASP A 31 -10.09 -4.42 -1.09
N CYS A 32 -8.80 -4.62 -0.80
CA CYS A 32 -7.85 -5.35 -1.65
C CYS A 32 -7.63 -4.75 -3.05
N LYS A 33 -7.99 -3.49 -3.24
CA LYS A 33 -7.71 -2.71 -4.43
C LYS A 33 -6.71 -1.62 -4.12
N ILE A 34 -5.68 -1.53 -4.94
CA ILE A 34 -4.58 -0.58 -4.76
C ILE A 34 -4.75 0.54 -5.78
N THR A 35 -4.70 1.79 -5.31
CA THR A 35 -4.71 2.98 -6.16
C THR A 35 -3.45 3.79 -5.91
N ILE A 36 -2.57 3.88 -6.90
CA ILE A 36 -1.41 4.76 -6.87
C ILE A 36 -1.75 6.03 -7.63
N THR A 37 -1.59 7.19 -7.00
CA THR A 37 -1.85 8.49 -7.61
C THR A 37 -0.56 9.28 -7.72
N VAL A 38 -0.23 9.72 -8.93
CA VAL A 38 0.93 10.56 -9.23
C VAL A 38 0.43 11.99 -9.48
N ASN A 39 0.88 12.94 -8.67
CA ASN A 39 0.50 14.35 -8.78
C ASN A 39 1.58 15.12 -9.55
N LEU A 40 1.24 15.62 -10.73
CA LEU A 40 2.12 16.34 -11.65
C LEU A 40 1.72 17.82 -11.82
N ALA A 41 2.63 18.74 -11.55
CA ALA A 41 2.51 20.14 -11.88
C ALA A 41 3.34 20.45 -13.14
N PHE A 42 2.77 21.19 -14.08
CA PHE A 42 3.45 21.54 -15.32
C PHE A 42 3.68 23.04 -15.42
N ALA A 43 4.93 23.44 -15.69
CA ALA A 43 5.30 24.79 -16.06
C ALA A 43 5.70 24.83 -17.53
N GLY A 44 5.18 25.79 -18.30
CA GLY A 44 5.51 25.96 -19.73
C GLY A 44 4.79 25.02 -20.70
N ALA A 45 4.09 23.98 -20.21
CA ALA A 45 3.30 23.08 -21.04
C ALA A 45 1.96 23.69 -21.49
N THR A 46 1.52 23.35 -22.70
CA THR A 46 0.15 23.62 -23.18
C THR A 46 -0.84 22.59 -22.62
N ASP A 47 -2.12 22.93 -22.57
CA ASP A 47 -3.16 22.01 -22.05
C ASP A 47 -3.26 20.74 -22.92
N ALA A 48 -3.05 20.89 -24.24
CA ALA A 48 -3.01 19.76 -25.16
C ALA A 48 -1.86 18.79 -24.84
N GLN A 49 -0.68 19.29 -24.50
CA GLN A 49 0.44 18.45 -24.07
C GLN A 49 0.12 17.74 -22.76
N ILE A 50 -0.36 18.47 -21.75
CA ILE A 50 -0.71 17.90 -20.44
C ILE A 50 -1.75 16.78 -20.58
N ASN A 51 -2.80 17.01 -21.37
CA ASN A 51 -3.86 16.02 -21.61
C ASN A 51 -3.31 14.79 -22.33
N SER A 52 -2.49 15.00 -23.37
CA SER A 52 -1.85 13.91 -24.11
C SER A 52 -0.96 13.04 -23.22
N TRP A 53 -0.08 13.67 -22.45
CA TRP A 53 0.84 12.97 -21.54
C TRP A 53 0.10 12.26 -20.41
N SER A 54 -0.91 12.90 -19.82
CA SER A 54 -1.74 12.26 -18.79
C SER A 54 -2.49 11.05 -19.34
N GLN A 55 -3.02 11.13 -20.56
CA GLN A 55 -3.68 10.01 -21.21
C GLN A 55 -2.71 8.87 -21.52
N GLU A 56 -1.51 9.18 -22.02
CA GLU A 56 -0.45 8.20 -22.24
C GLU A 56 -0.11 7.46 -20.94
N ILE A 57 0.23 8.18 -19.87
CA ILE A 57 0.57 7.58 -18.58
C ILE A 57 -0.57 6.68 -18.09
N ASN A 58 -1.80 7.17 -18.11
CA ASN A 58 -2.96 6.39 -17.69
C ASN A 58 -3.13 5.11 -18.54
N ASN A 59 -2.96 5.18 -19.86
CA ASN A 59 -3.13 4.04 -20.75
C ASN A 59 -2.01 2.99 -20.56
N VAL A 60 -0.75 3.44 -20.51
CA VAL A 60 0.41 2.56 -20.40
C VAL A 60 0.44 1.85 -19.05
N TRP A 61 0.24 2.60 -17.96
CA TRP A 61 0.29 2.03 -16.62
C TRP A 61 -0.96 1.21 -16.27
N ASN A 62 -2.16 1.57 -16.73
CA ASN A 62 -3.36 0.78 -16.41
C ASN A 62 -3.63 -0.39 -17.37
N GLY A 63 -3.03 -0.40 -18.57
CA GLY A 63 -3.03 -1.47 -19.57
C GLY A 63 -4.03 -2.63 -19.40
N ASN A 64 -3.53 -3.87 -19.48
CA ASN A 64 -4.37 -5.08 -19.48
C ASN A 64 -4.82 -5.51 -18.08
N GLY A 65 -5.28 -4.57 -17.25
CA GLY A 65 -5.72 -4.85 -15.88
C GLY A 65 -4.57 -5.28 -14.98
N GLN A 66 -3.87 -4.29 -14.42
CA GLN A 66 -2.72 -4.56 -13.56
C GLN A 66 -3.12 -5.21 -12.24
N ILE A 67 -2.27 -6.13 -11.80
CA ILE A 67 -2.39 -6.83 -10.53
C ILE A 67 -1.04 -6.79 -9.81
N THR A 68 -1.04 -7.05 -8.51
CA THR A 68 0.20 -7.22 -7.74
C THR A 68 0.04 -8.27 -6.65
N GLY A 69 1.17 -8.83 -6.23
CA GLY A 69 1.24 -9.81 -5.16
C GLY A 69 0.61 -11.16 -5.50
N ASN A 70 0.77 -12.11 -4.58
CA ASN A 70 0.29 -13.49 -4.77
C ASN A 70 -1.23 -13.56 -4.91
N CYS A 71 -1.94 -12.68 -4.20
CA CYS A 71 -3.40 -12.58 -4.25
C CYS A 71 -3.92 -11.79 -5.45
N LYS A 72 -3.04 -11.26 -6.30
CA LYS A 72 -3.39 -10.56 -7.53
C LYS A 72 -4.33 -9.38 -7.29
N CYS A 73 -4.04 -8.57 -6.27
CA CYS A 73 -4.83 -7.38 -5.97
C CYS A 73 -4.83 -6.44 -7.17
N PRO A 74 -5.99 -5.96 -7.65
CA PRO A 74 -6.03 -5.02 -8.75
C PRO A 74 -5.33 -3.71 -8.39
N VAL A 75 -4.49 -3.24 -9.31
CA VAL A 75 -3.75 -1.98 -9.20
C VAL A 75 -4.29 -0.98 -10.22
N ILE A 76 -4.58 0.23 -9.77
CA ILE A 76 -4.97 1.35 -10.63
C ILE A 76 -3.98 2.49 -10.44
N PHE A 77 -3.46 3.01 -11.54
CA PHE A 77 -2.66 4.23 -11.57
C PHE A 77 -3.55 5.41 -11.96
N LYS A 78 -3.44 6.51 -11.21
CA LYS A 78 -4.11 7.78 -11.51
C LYS A 78 -3.06 8.87 -11.67
N VAL A 79 -3.34 9.80 -12.57
CA VAL A 79 -2.53 11.00 -12.75
C VAL A 79 -3.39 12.22 -12.46
N ASN A 80 -2.98 13.00 -11.48
CA ASN A 80 -3.57 14.31 -11.22
C ASN A 80 -2.63 15.38 -11.78
N THR A 81 -3.14 16.28 -12.61
CA THR A 81 -2.34 17.33 -13.22
C THR A 81 -2.76 18.72 -12.76
N THR A 82 -1.80 19.65 -12.69
CA THR A 82 -2.05 21.08 -12.48
C THR A 82 -1.06 21.92 -13.27
N LYS A 83 -1.37 23.20 -13.48
CA LYS A 83 -0.46 24.16 -14.12
C LYS A 83 0.10 25.14 -13.11
N VAL A 84 1.37 25.44 -13.26
CA VAL A 84 2.09 26.40 -12.42
C VAL A 84 2.92 27.34 -13.28
N ALA A 85 3.26 28.52 -12.74
CA ALA A 85 4.03 29.52 -13.47
C ALA A 85 5.48 29.06 -13.71
N ASN A 86 6.09 28.40 -12.72
CA ASN A 86 7.41 27.82 -12.78
C ASN A 86 7.51 26.68 -11.74
N CYS A 87 8.59 25.89 -11.81
CA CYS A 87 8.89 24.84 -10.83
C CYS A 87 9.80 25.29 -9.68
N THR A 88 9.92 26.61 -9.43
CA THR A 88 10.81 27.15 -8.39
C THR A 88 10.11 28.23 -7.56
N PRO A 89 9.69 27.91 -6.31
CA PRO A 89 9.85 26.62 -5.62
C PRO A 89 8.98 25.50 -6.21
N ILE A 90 9.32 24.24 -5.94
CA ILE A 90 8.49 23.09 -6.34
C ILE A 90 7.12 23.21 -5.64
N PRO A 91 6.00 23.11 -6.37
CA PRO A 91 4.66 23.16 -5.79
C PRO A 91 4.46 22.05 -4.75
N VAL A 92 3.88 22.41 -3.61
CA VAL A 92 3.63 21.48 -2.50
C VAL A 92 2.69 20.36 -2.94
N GLY A 93 3.07 19.10 -2.68
CA GLY A 93 2.27 17.92 -3.03
C GLY A 93 2.36 17.48 -4.50
N TYR A 94 3.24 18.08 -5.30
CA TYR A 94 3.39 17.75 -6.73
C TYR A 94 4.85 17.49 -7.11
N HIS A 95 5.06 16.53 -8.02
CA HIS A 95 6.23 16.55 -8.90
C HIS A 95 6.06 17.71 -9.87
N CYS A 96 7.13 18.43 -10.21
CA CYS A 96 7.01 19.56 -11.13
C CYS A 96 7.84 19.33 -12.38
N VAL A 97 7.18 19.39 -13.53
CA VAL A 97 7.74 19.23 -14.87
C VAL A 97 7.83 20.60 -15.53
N GLN A 98 9.05 21.08 -15.72
CA GLN A 98 9.36 22.32 -16.41
C GLN A 98 9.63 22.03 -17.88
N VAL A 99 8.69 22.42 -18.73
CA VAL A 99 8.75 22.29 -20.19
C VAL A 99 9.46 23.50 -20.76
N LEU A 100 10.64 23.28 -21.35
CA LEU A 100 11.45 24.32 -21.97
C LEU A 100 11.67 24.03 -23.47
N PRO A 101 11.77 25.06 -24.32
CA PRO A 101 12.26 24.88 -25.69
C PRO A 101 13.71 24.42 -25.69
N TRP A 102 14.05 23.42 -26.51
CA TRP A 102 15.42 22.95 -26.66
C TRP A 102 16.27 23.98 -27.41
N ASN A 103 17.37 24.43 -26.79
CA ASN A 103 18.25 25.46 -27.35
C ASN A 103 19.40 24.90 -28.22
N GLY A 104 19.48 23.57 -28.40
CA GLY A 104 20.43 22.92 -29.29
C GLY A 104 21.88 22.84 -28.80
N THR A 105 22.16 23.21 -27.55
CA THR A 105 23.55 23.28 -27.02
C THR A 105 23.82 22.34 -25.85
N ASP A 106 22.81 21.58 -25.41
CA ASP A 106 22.97 20.64 -24.31
C ASP A 106 23.56 19.32 -24.84
N ALA A 107 24.88 19.17 -24.69
CA ALA A 107 25.64 18.01 -25.15
C ALA A 107 25.44 16.76 -24.28
N SER A 108 24.73 16.89 -23.14
CA SER A 108 24.39 15.77 -22.26
C SER A 108 23.05 15.09 -22.56
N LEU A 109 22.44 15.38 -23.72
CA LEU A 109 21.18 14.77 -24.19
C LEU A 109 21.43 13.70 -25.28
N PRO A 110 21.92 12.48 -24.95
CA PRO A 110 22.32 11.46 -25.92
C PRO A 110 21.16 10.76 -26.65
N HIS A 111 19.89 11.04 -26.30
CA HIS A 111 18.75 10.25 -26.79
C HIS A 111 17.76 11.00 -27.70
N LEU A 112 18.03 12.27 -28.06
CA LEU A 112 17.19 12.95 -29.05
C LEU A 112 17.27 12.21 -30.41
N PRO A 113 16.13 11.85 -31.03
CA PRO A 113 16.12 11.30 -32.38
C PRO A 113 16.96 12.16 -33.33
N ALA A 114 17.79 11.53 -34.16
CA ALA A 114 18.61 12.24 -35.13
C ALA A 114 17.71 13.11 -36.04
N GLY A 115 18.04 14.41 -36.16
CA GLY A 115 17.36 15.34 -37.08
C GLY A 115 16.30 16.26 -36.46
N ILE A 116 16.22 16.39 -35.13
CA ILE A 116 15.37 17.41 -34.51
C ILE A 116 16.01 18.80 -34.65
N ASP A 117 15.23 19.79 -35.11
CA ASP A 117 15.68 21.19 -35.20
C ASP A 117 15.67 21.88 -33.82
N LYS A 118 16.67 22.73 -33.59
CA LYS A 118 16.71 23.68 -32.47
C LYS A 118 15.39 24.46 -32.35
N GLY A 119 14.86 24.55 -31.14
CA GLY A 119 13.60 25.26 -30.83
C GLY A 119 12.32 24.48 -31.12
N LYS A 120 12.40 23.30 -31.76
CA LYS A 120 11.24 22.42 -31.95
C LYS A 120 11.12 21.40 -30.84
N ALA A 121 12.23 20.85 -30.35
CA ALA A 121 12.22 19.93 -29.21
C ALA A 121 11.77 20.62 -27.92
N VAL A 122 11.06 19.86 -27.09
CA VAL A 122 10.73 20.23 -25.71
C VAL A 122 11.64 19.40 -24.82
N VAL A 123 12.12 19.96 -23.72
CA VAL A 123 12.76 19.18 -22.64
C VAL A 123 11.93 19.39 -21.38
N GLY A 124 11.48 18.30 -20.77
CA GLY A 124 10.69 18.31 -19.54
C GLY A 124 11.60 18.08 -18.33
N TYR A 125 12.20 19.13 -17.78
CA TYR A 125 13.02 18.99 -16.58
C TYR A 125 12.13 18.79 -15.36
N MET A 126 12.26 17.66 -14.67
CA MET A 126 11.60 17.50 -13.39
C MET A 126 12.46 18.15 -12.30
N GLY A 127 11.89 19.06 -11.52
CA GLY A 127 12.65 19.85 -10.54
C GLY A 127 13.37 19.01 -9.48
N LYS A 128 14.71 18.96 -9.53
CA LYS A 128 15.57 18.33 -8.51
C LYS A 128 15.17 18.80 -7.10
N THR A 129 14.78 17.87 -6.24
CA THR A 129 14.96 18.07 -4.81
C THR A 129 16.44 17.87 -4.49
N THR A 130 17.01 18.65 -3.59
CA THR A 130 18.40 18.51 -3.10
C THR A 130 18.66 17.19 -2.36
N GLN A 131 17.79 16.19 -2.47
CA GLN A 131 17.86 14.90 -1.82
C GLN A 131 17.93 13.78 -2.87
N SER A 132 18.89 12.88 -2.63
CA SER A 132 19.28 11.73 -3.46
C SER A 132 18.10 10.89 -3.97
N PRO A 133 18.18 10.32 -5.19
CA PRO A 133 17.09 9.59 -5.87
C PRO A 133 16.58 8.30 -5.19
N SER A 134 17.11 7.92 -4.03
CA SER A 134 16.87 6.62 -3.41
C SER A 134 15.84 6.62 -2.28
N VAL A 135 15.19 7.76 -1.96
CA VAL A 135 14.18 7.82 -0.88
C VAL A 135 13.00 8.70 -1.31
N GLY A 136 11.85 8.07 -1.61
CA GLY A 136 10.56 8.78 -1.71
C GLY A 136 10.17 9.36 -3.08
N GLY A 137 10.59 8.76 -4.20
CA GLY A 137 10.15 9.18 -5.54
C GLY A 137 10.67 10.57 -5.96
N ALA A 138 11.86 10.94 -5.52
CA ALA A 138 12.46 12.23 -5.87
C ALA A 138 12.69 12.35 -7.39
N SER A 139 12.48 13.57 -7.88
CA SER A 139 12.56 14.01 -9.27
C SER A 139 13.87 13.62 -9.97
N LEU A 140 13.79 12.89 -11.09
CA LEU A 140 14.93 12.64 -12.00
C LEU A 140 14.97 13.66 -13.14
N ASP A 141 16.13 13.86 -13.77
CA ASP A 141 16.20 14.61 -15.02
C ASP A 141 15.59 13.72 -16.12
N GLY A 142 14.36 14.03 -16.54
CA GLY A 142 13.65 13.30 -17.59
C GLY A 142 13.72 14.01 -18.94
N GLU A 143 13.83 13.26 -20.02
CA GLU A 143 13.95 13.81 -21.38
C GLU A 143 12.74 13.43 -22.23
N TRP A 144 11.82 14.38 -22.41
CA TRP A 144 10.56 14.12 -23.12
C TRP A 144 10.69 14.64 -24.55
N SER A 145 10.76 13.75 -25.53
CA SER A 145 10.84 14.16 -26.93
C SER A 145 9.59 14.93 -27.38
N THR A 146 9.64 15.66 -28.50
CA THR A 146 8.38 16.15 -29.12
C THR A 146 7.52 15.03 -29.67
N ALA A 147 8.08 13.83 -29.78
CA ALA A 147 7.37 12.66 -30.22
C ALA A 147 6.60 11.99 -29.07
N THR A 148 6.81 12.37 -27.80
CA THR A 148 6.09 11.82 -26.65
C THR A 148 4.57 11.81 -26.89
N SER A 149 3.94 10.68 -26.56
CA SER A 149 2.54 10.31 -26.82
C SER A 149 2.13 10.17 -28.29
N ARG A 150 3.00 10.45 -29.26
CA ARG A 150 2.65 10.37 -30.69
C ARG A 150 2.81 8.96 -31.22
N PRO A 151 2.06 8.58 -32.27
CA PRO A 151 2.32 7.37 -33.03
C PRO A 151 3.76 7.37 -33.59
N ILE A 152 4.43 6.22 -33.52
CA ILE A 152 5.74 6.04 -34.18
C ILE A 152 5.62 6.22 -35.68
N ASP A 153 4.54 5.70 -36.25
CA ASP A 153 4.17 5.87 -37.65
C ASP A 153 2.70 6.29 -37.71
N PRO A 154 2.40 7.55 -38.11
CA PRO A 154 1.03 8.03 -38.20
C PRO A 154 0.15 7.23 -39.17
N ASN A 155 0.75 6.44 -40.07
CA ASN A 155 0.03 5.63 -41.05
C ASN A 155 -0.10 4.16 -40.64
N ASP A 156 0.55 3.74 -39.55
CA ASP A 156 0.50 2.36 -39.06
C ASP A 156 0.28 2.33 -37.54
N PRO A 157 -0.98 2.25 -37.09
CA PRO A 157 -1.30 2.23 -35.67
C PRO A 157 -0.75 1.00 -34.95
N ASN A 158 -0.34 -0.05 -35.67
CA ASN A 158 0.21 -1.26 -35.06
C ASN A 158 1.66 -1.09 -34.59
N LYS A 159 2.34 0.00 -34.96
CA LYS A 159 3.69 0.30 -34.46
C LYS A 159 3.68 0.90 -33.06
N GLY A 160 2.51 1.28 -32.53
CA GLY A 160 2.38 1.89 -31.22
C GLY A 160 2.87 3.35 -31.18
N ASN A 161 3.05 3.85 -29.97
CA ASN A 161 3.38 5.25 -29.68
C ASN A 161 4.76 5.36 -29.02
N TYR A 162 5.29 6.59 -28.97
CA TYR A 162 6.29 6.97 -27.97
C TYR A 162 5.60 7.15 -26.62
N ASN A 163 6.16 6.52 -25.60
CA ASN A 163 5.66 6.42 -24.24
C ASN A 163 6.63 7.04 -23.22
N ASP A 164 7.30 8.13 -23.60
CA ASP A 164 8.30 8.79 -22.75
C ASP A 164 7.67 9.32 -21.44
N ALA A 165 6.46 9.89 -21.46
CA ALA A 165 5.83 10.41 -20.24
C ALA A 165 5.51 9.28 -19.25
N ALA A 166 5.09 8.12 -19.75
CA ALA A 166 4.85 6.94 -18.93
C ALA A 166 6.16 6.38 -18.33
N HIS A 167 7.24 6.34 -19.12
CA HIS A 167 8.57 5.93 -18.65
C HIS A 167 9.05 6.80 -17.48
N GLU A 168 8.89 8.10 -17.61
CA GLU A 168 9.34 9.10 -16.64
C GLU A 168 8.53 9.05 -15.34
N VAL A 169 7.24 8.71 -15.44
CA VAL A 169 6.44 8.36 -14.27
C VAL A 169 6.96 7.09 -13.59
N GLY A 170 7.53 6.13 -14.31
CA GLY A 170 8.20 4.97 -13.72
C GLY A 170 9.29 5.36 -12.71
N HIS A 171 10.05 6.41 -12.99
CA HIS A 171 11.01 6.95 -12.03
C HIS A 171 10.35 7.58 -10.79
N MET A 172 9.23 8.27 -10.96
CA MET A 172 8.43 8.79 -9.84
C MET A 172 7.79 7.70 -8.97
N LEU A 173 7.70 6.48 -9.52
CA LEU A 173 7.31 5.25 -8.83
C LEU A 173 8.51 4.50 -8.24
N GLY A 174 9.72 5.05 -8.35
CA GLY A 174 10.95 4.49 -7.79
C GLY A 174 11.65 3.44 -8.66
N LEU A 175 11.32 3.35 -9.95
CA LEU A 175 11.97 2.43 -10.88
C LEU A 175 13.23 3.04 -11.51
N ALA A 176 14.23 2.20 -11.75
CA ALA A 176 15.46 2.57 -12.44
C ALA A 176 15.42 2.17 -13.92
N ASP A 177 16.18 2.89 -14.74
CA ASP A 177 16.49 2.49 -16.12
C ASP A 177 17.15 1.12 -16.17
N GLY A 178 16.96 0.42 -17.28
CA GLY A 178 17.57 -0.90 -17.48
C GLY A 178 16.80 -2.05 -16.85
N SER A 179 15.71 -1.77 -16.09
CA SER A 179 14.91 -2.79 -15.40
C SER A 179 13.96 -3.60 -16.30
N GLY A 180 14.00 -3.41 -17.61
CA GLY A 180 13.17 -4.13 -18.59
C GLY A 180 11.95 -3.33 -19.07
N GLY A 181 11.16 -3.91 -19.98
CA GLY A 181 9.89 -3.32 -20.48
C GLY A 181 9.96 -1.82 -20.76
N LEU A 182 9.02 -1.06 -20.19
CA LEU A 182 8.94 0.39 -20.32
C LEU A 182 10.21 1.14 -19.90
N MET A 183 10.96 0.62 -18.93
CA MET A 183 12.20 1.23 -18.46
C MET A 183 13.42 0.92 -19.34
N ASN A 184 13.27 0.08 -20.37
CA ASN A 184 14.27 -0.14 -21.43
C ASN A 184 13.84 0.39 -22.79
N PHE A 185 12.53 0.41 -23.04
CA PHE A 185 11.93 0.77 -24.31
C PHE A 185 10.89 1.86 -24.08
N THR A 186 11.18 3.08 -24.54
CA THR A 186 10.24 4.21 -24.44
C THR A 186 9.32 4.34 -25.65
N ASN A 187 9.35 3.41 -26.61
CA ASN A 187 8.46 3.43 -27.76
C ASN A 187 8.15 2.02 -28.26
N GLY A 188 7.05 1.88 -29.00
CA GLY A 188 6.67 0.63 -29.64
C GLY A 188 5.74 -0.22 -28.78
N ASN A 189 5.33 -1.38 -29.29
CA ASN A 189 4.38 -2.26 -28.58
C ASN A 189 4.94 -2.83 -27.27
N ASP A 190 6.26 -2.90 -27.17
CA ASP A 190 7.00 -3.43 -26.01
C ASP A 190 7.23 -2.37 -24.92
N SER A 191 6.91 -1.10 -25.19
CA SER A 191 7.02 0.00 -24.21
C SER A 191 5.86 0.01 -23.21
N LYS A 192 5.80 -1.06 -22.41
CA LYS A 192 4.80 -1.29 -21.37
C LYS A 192 5.47 -1.79 -20.09
N PRO A 193 4.93 -1.46 -18.91
CA PRO A 193 5.47 -1.96 -17.66
C PRO A 193 5.36 -3.49 -17.63
N THR A 194 6.42 -4.16 -17.19
CA THR A 194 6.38 -5.59 -16.89
C THR A 194 5.65 -5.83 -15.56
N GLN A 195 5.22 -7.07 -15.31
CA GLN A 195 4.62 -7.42 -14.02
C GLN A 195 5.56 -7.12 -12.84
N GLN A 196 6.86 -7.41 -12.99
CA GLN A 196 7.86 -7.09 -11.97
C GLN A 196 7.90 -5.57 -11.68
N GLN A 197 7.80 -4.73 -12.71
CA GLN A 197 7.77 -3.27 -12.54
C GLN A 197 6.50 -2.78 -11.84
N ILE A 198 5.36 -3.44 -12.05
CA ILE A 198 4.14 -3.15 -11.30
C ILE A 198 4.34 -3.50 -9.82
N ASP A 199 4.89 -4.68 -9.52
CA ASP A 199 5.15 -5.12 -8.14
C ASP A 199 6.17 -4.20 -7.44
N ASP A 200 7.25 -3.83 -8.13
CA ASP A 200 8.27 -2.91 -7.59
C ASP A 200 7.69 -1.51 -7.35
N ALA A 201 6.90 -0.98 -8.29
CA ALA A 201 6.23 0.31 -8.12
C ALA A 201 5.28 0.30 -6.92
N VAL A 202 4.49 -0.77 -6.74
CA VAL A 202 3.62 -0.93 -5.58
C VAL A 202 4.45 -1.00 -4.30
N ASN A 203 5.50 -1.82 -4.24
CA ASN A 203 6.34 -1.93 -3.05
C ASN A 203 7.01 -0.61 -2.68
N ASN A 204 7.48 0.15 -3.67
CA ASN A 204 8.16 1.43 -3.46
C ASN A 204 7.22 2.52 -2.93
N VAL A 205 5.96 2.53 -3.39
CA VAL A 205 5.00 3.60 -3.07
C VAL A 205 4.09 3.24 -1.90
N CYS A 206 3.58 2.01 -1.87
CA CYS A 206 2.64 1.51 -0.88
C CYS A 206 3.33 0.79 0.30
N GLY A 207 4.60 0.44 0.16
CA GLY A 207 5.32 -0.39 1.11
C GLY A 207 5.17 -1.89 0.85
N LEU A 208 5.88 -2.68 1.64
CA LEU A 208 5.81 -4.14 1.58
C LEU A 208 4.39 -4.60 1.96
N ASN A 209 3.94 -5.70 1.34
CA ASN A 209 2.67 -6.35 1.65
C ASN A 209 1.40 -5.50 1.36
N ALA A 210 1.46 -4.59 0.38
CA ALA A 210 0.28 -3.82 -0.05
C ALA A 210 -0.87 -4.69 -0.58
N CYS A 211 -0.58 -5.92 -1.00
CA CYS A 211 -1.55 -6.97 -1.32
C CYS A 211 -1.40 -8.16 -0.34
N PRO A 212 -1.98 -8.06 0.86
CA PRO A 212 -1.85 -9.09 1.91
C PRO A 212 -2.60 -10.37 1.57
N ASP A 213 -2.22 -11.48 2.21
CA ASP A 213 -2.84 -12.81 2.00
C ASP A 213 -4.35 -12.82 2.25
N LYS A 214 -4.85 -11.92 3.12
CA LYS A 214 -6.28 -11.69 3.33
C LYS A 214 -7.05 -11.32 2.06
N CYS A 215 -6.35 -10.89 1.02
CA CYS A 215 -6.93 -10.53 -0.28
C CYS A 215 -7.10 -11.70 -1.24
N CYS A 216 -6.52 -12.86 -0.94
CA CYS A 216 -6.87 -14.10 -1.61
C CYS A 216 -8.26 -14.53 -1.14
N CYS A 217 -8.45 -14.51 0.18
CA CYS A 217 -9.47 -15.25 0.87
C CYS A 217 -10.86 -14.58 0.94
N GLY A 218 -11.92 -15.37 0.77
CA GLY A 218 -13.30 -14.94 1.02
C GLY A 218 -13.98 -14.34 -0.21
N ASN A 219 -13.63 -14.80 -1.40
CA ASN A 219 -14.26 -14.45 -2.67
C ASN A 219 -15.41 -15.41 -3.05
N GLY A 220 -15.60 -16.49 -2.29
CA GLY A 220 -16.68 -17.46 -2.49
C GLY A 220 -16.32 -18.62 -3.44
N GLN A 221 -15.08 -18.68 -3.91
CA GLN A 221 -14.51 -19.78 -4.69
C GLN A 221 -13.22 -20.22 -4.01
N ILE A 222 -12.89 -21.51 -4.09
CA ILE A 222 -11.62 -22.05 -3.57
C ILE A 222 -10.59 -21.93 -4.70
N ASP A 223 -9.78 -20.89 -4.68
CA ASP A 223 -8.74 -20.62 -5.67
C ASP A 223 -7.48 -21.46 -5.41
N GLY A 224 -7.56 -22.77 -5.67
CA GLY A 224 -6.44 -23.69 -5.44
C GLY A 224 -5.16 -23.33 -6.19
N ASN A 225 -5.27 -22.67 -7.34
CA ASN A 225 -4.13 -22.13 -8.10
C ASN A 225 -3.48 -20.88 -7.46
N LYS A 226 -4.15 -20.26 -6.49
CA LYS A 226 -3.62 -19.17 -5.63
C LYS A 226 -3.24 -19.67 -4.23
N GLY A 227 -3.21 -20.99 -4.03
CA GLY A 227 -2.79 -21.61 -2.79
C GLY A 227 -3.89 -21.74 -1.74
N GLU A 228 -5.14 -21.47 -2.07
CA GLU A 228 -6.26 -21.68 -1.16
C GLU A 228 -6.56 -23.18 -1.00
N GLN A 229 -6.78 -23.62 0.23
CA GLN A 229 -7.32 -24.95 0.55
C GLN A 229 -8.82 -24.88 0.83
N CYS A 230 -9.32 -23.70 1.18
CA CYS A 230 -10.71 -23.43 1.50
C CYS A 230 -11.05 -21.97 1.22
N ASP A 231 -12.33 -21.61 1.24
CA ASP A 231 -12.80 -20.24 1.25
C ASP A 231 -13.99 -20.11 2.21
N PRO A 232 -13.99 -19.15 3.15
CA PRO A 232 -15.02 -19.03 4.19
C PRO A 232 -16.42 -18.70 3.64
N LYS A 233 -16.51 -18.14 2.42
CA LYS A 233 -17.75 -17.82 1.72
C LYS A 233 -18.14 -18.88 0.67
N ALA A 234 -17.25 -19.82 0.33
CA ALA A 234 -17.56 -20.92 -0.59
C ALA A 234 -18.50 -21.97 0.04
N ASN A 235 -19.24 -22.69 -0.80
CA ASN A 235 -20.10 -23.80 -0.36
C ASN A 235 -19.99 -25.01 -1.31
N PRO A 236 -19.37 -26.13 -0.88
CA PRO A 236 -18.71 -26.34 0.41
C PRO A 236 -17.48 -25.44 0.57
N GLN A 237 -17.14 -25.06 1.81
CA GLN A 237 -16.01 -24.19 2.12
C GLN A 237 -14.65 -24.80 1.76
N GLY A 238 -14.56 -26.12 1.55
CA GLY A 238 -13.33 -26.81 1.11
C GLY A 238 -12.62 -27.63 2.18
N CYS A 239 -12.84 -27.33 3.46
CA CYS A 239 -12.23 -28.10 4.55
C CYS A 239 -12.97 -29.40 4.85
N SER A 240 -12.18 -30.44 5.14
CA SER A 240 -12.67 -31.71 5.69
C SER A 240 -13.33 -31.53 7.06
N GLN A 241 -14.25 -32.43 7.40
CA GLN A 241 -15.00 -32.40 8.65
C GLN A 241 -14.07 -32.34 9.88
N GLY A 242 -14.25 -31.34 10.75
CA GLY A 242 -13.40 -31.08 11.92
C GLY A 242 -12.32 -30.00 11.74
N ASN A 243 -12.10 -29.55 10.49
CA ASN A 243 -11.20 -28.44 10.19
C ASN A 243 -12.00 -27.18 9.89
N LEU A 244 -11.50 -26.04 10.33
CA LEU A 244 -12.11 -24.73 10.05
C LEU A 244 -11.33 -24.04 8.95
N CYS A 245 -12.07 -23.39 8.05
CA CYS A 245 -11.44 -22.51 7.09
C CYS A 245 -11.04 -21.22 7.78
N CYS A 246 -9.74 -20.96 7.82
CA CYS A 246 -9.19 -19.69 8.27
C CYS A 246 -9.77 -18.55 7.40
N PRO A 247 -10.52 -17.60 7.95
CA PRO A 247 -11.27 -16.61 7.16
C PRO A 247 -10.39 -15.58 6.46
N ILE A 248 -9.08 -15.62 6.70
CA ILE A 248 -8.08 -14.67 6.21
C ILE A 248 -7.03 -15.40 5.37
N CYS A 249 -6.54 -16.55 5.83
CA CYS A 249 -5.48 -17.29 5.17
C CYS A 249 -5.98 -18.40 4.23
N CYS A 250 -7.28 -18.72 4.25
CA CYS A 250 -7.89 -19.72 3.35
C CYS A 250 -7.17 -21.07 3.36
N LYS A 251 -6.64 -21.44 4.54
CA LYS A 251 -6.09 -22.74 4.87
C LYS A 251 -7.04 -23.49 5.78
N CYS A 252 -7.03 -24.81 5.64
CA CYS A 252 -7.75 -25.69 6.55
C CYS A 252 -6.86 -26.04 7.73
N ASP A 253 -7.18 -25.47 8.89
CA ASP A 253 -6.51 -25.85 10.12
C ASP A 253 -7.40 -26.73 10.99
N MET A 254 -6.77 -27.71 11.62
CA MET A 254 -7.38 -28.46 12.70
C MET A 254 -7.52 -27.51 13.88
N LEU A 255 -8.66 -27.54 14.58
CA LEU A 255 -8.84 -26.80 15.85
C LEU A 255 -7.85 -27.19 16.96
N ASN A 256 -6.94 -28.13 16.70
CA ASN A 256 -5.93 -28.60 17.64
C ASN A 256 -4.57 -28.63 16.91
N ASN A 257 -3.60 -27.87 17.42
CA ASN A 257 -2.14 -28.01 17.23
C ASN A 257 -1.36 -26.86 16.53
N SER A 258 -1.60 -25.60 16.91
CA SER A 258 -0.51 -24.61 16.90
C SER A 258 0.36 -24.82 18.15
N THR A 259 1.41 -25.62 18.01
CA THR A 259 2.47 -25.75 19.03
C THR A 259 3.34 -24.51 18.98
N ILE A 260 2.95 -23.47 19.73
CA ILE A 260 3.82 -22.33 20.03
C ILE A 260 4.97 -22.85 20.90
N ASN A 261 6.21 -22.63 20.48
CA ASN A 261 7.38 -23.04 21.25
C ASN A 261 7.42 -22.24 22.58
N PRO A 262 7.34 -22.89 23.76
CA PRO A 262 7.24 -22.21 25.05
C PRO A 262 8.43 -21.33 25.46
N ALA A 263 9.45 -21.21 24.61
CA ALA A 263 10.67 -20.45 24.87
C ALA A 263 10.64 -19.02 24.29
N ASP A 264 9.73 -18.71 23.37
CA ASP A 264 9.78 -17.47 22.56
C ASP A 264 8.78 -16.39 23.00
N VAL A 265 8.04 -16.62 24.09
CA VAL A 265 7.08 -15.66 24.68
C VAL A 265 7.43 -15.46 26.17
N PRO A 266 7.32 -14.25 26.74
CA PRO A 266 7.32 -14.10 28.19
C PRO A 266 6.01 -14.69 28.76
N PHE A 267 5.98 -16.02 28.92
CA PHE A 267 4.83 -16.88 29.21
C PHE A 267 4.18 -16.74 30.59
N SER A 268 4.54 -15.75 31.41
CA SER A 268 3.97 -15.64 32.77
C SER A 268 2.59 -14.97 32.83
N LEU A 269 2.07 -14.46 31.70
CA LEU A 269 0.95 -13.52 31.70
C LEU A 269 -0.40 -14.11 31.23
N PHE A 270 -0.41 -15.26 30.55
CA PHE A 270 -1.63 -15.90 30.03
C PHE A 270 -1.65 -17.43 30.20
N ALA A 271 -1.03 -17.93 31.26
CA ALA A 271 -0.91 -19.37 31.45
C ALA A 271 -2.25 -20.07 31.70
N ASN A 272 -3.18 -19.43 32.44
CA ASN A 272 -4.46 -20.02 32.82
C ASN A 272 -5.58 -18.96 32.85
N GLU A 273 -5.86 -18.35 31.71
CA GLU A 273 -6.76 -17.20 31.62
C GLU A 273 -8.09 -17.55 30.97
N ARG A 274 -9.14 -16.83 31.38
CA ARG A 274 -10.51 -16.93 30.85
C ARG A 274 -10.89 -15.52 30.39
N ILE A 275 -10.73 -15.25 29.11
CA ILE A 275 -10.78 -13.91 28.56
C ILE A 275 -12.07 -13.73 27.78
N ASN A 276 -12.82 -12.68 28.07
CA ASN A 276 -13.90 -12.21 27.20
C ASN A 276 -13.41 -11.02 26.38
N PHE A 277 -13.67 -11.03 25.08
CA PHE A 277 -13.44 -9.89 24.20
C PHE A 277 -14.78 -9.24 23.86
N TYR A 278 -14.83 -7.93 24.06
CA TYR A 278 -15.96 -7.08 23.77
C TYR A 278 -15.61 -6.15 22.63
N SER A 279 -16.47 -6.11 21.62
CA SER A 279 -16.42 -5.15 20.52
C SER A 279 -17.55 -4.14 20.69
N ASN A 280 -17.24 -2.85 20.80
CA ASN A 280 -18.24 -1.81 21.04
C ASN A 280 -19.13 -2.10 22.28
N ASN A 281 -18.54 -2.63 23.35
CA ASN A 281 -19.20 -3.11 24.59
C ASN A 281 -20.16 -4.30 24.43
N GLU A 282 -20.23 -4.93 23.25
CA GLU A 282 -20.99 -6.16 23.05
C GLU A 282 -20.04 -7.38 23.10
N PRO A 283 -20.43 -8.49 23.77
CA PRO A 283 -19.62 -9.70 23.79
C PRO A 283 -19.41 -10.24 22.38
N TYR A 284 -18.15 -10.35 21.98
CA TYR A 284 -17.80 -10.79 20.62
C TYR A 284 -17.32 -12.24 20.63
N ILE A 285 -16.21 -12.50 21.32
CA ILE A 285 -15.60 -13.82 21.45
C ILE A 285 -15.06 -14.04 22.86
N TYR A 286 -14.82 -15.29 23.22
CA TYR A 286 -14.05 -15.64 24.41
C TYR A 286 -12.87 -16.53 24.04
N LEU A 287 -11.88 -16.55 24.94
CA LEU A 287 -10.66 -17.33 24.85
C LEU A 287 -10.37 -17.95 26.23
N ILE A 288 -10.15 -19.26 26.30
CA ILE A 288 -9.65 -19.92 27.50
C ILE A 288 -8.27 -20.48 27.21
N THR A 289 -7.31 -20.11 28.06
CA THR A 289 -5.97 -20.68 28.05
C THR A 289 -5.72 -21.54 29.29
N SER A 290 -4.90 -22.58 29.14
CA SER A 290 -4.42 -23.42 30.23
C SER A 290 -3.04 -23.96 29.88
N ASN A 291 -2.11 -23.92 30.83
CA ASN A 291 -0.69 -24.26 30.61
C ASN A 291 -0.11 -23.64 29.33
N ASN A 292 -0.36 -22.35 29.11
CA ASN A 292 0.12 -21.59 27.94
C ASN A 292 -0.47 -22.03 26.59
N GLN A 293 -1.52 -22.84 26.59
CA GLN A 293 -2.20 -23.27 25.37
C GLN A 293 -3.62 -22.73 25.34
N ILE A 294 -4.11 -22.40 24.14
CA ILE A 294 -5.53 -22.15 23.93
C ILE A 294 -6.25 -23.49 24.03
N ILE A 295 -7.17 -23.60 24.99
CA ILE A 295 -7.95 -24.84 25.21
C ILE A 295 -9.41 -24.69 24.81
N ASP A 296 -9.91 -23.46 24.66
CA ASP A 296 -11.27 -23.20 24.21
C ASP A 296 -11.42 -21.80 23.60
N THR A 297 -12.28 -21.69 22.60
CA THR A 297 -12.68 -20.41 22.00
C THR A 297 -14.13 -20.47 21.55
N GLY A 298 -14.82 -19.35 21.54
CA GLY A 298 -16.17 -19.30 20.99
C GLY A 298 -16.72 -17.90 20.89
N ARG A 299 -17.98 -17.80 20.42
CA ARG A 299 -18.70 -16.53 20.32
C ARG A 299 -19.40 -16.19 21.63
N GLY A 300 -19.54 -14.89 21.88
CA GLY A 300 -20.17 -14.37 23.09
C GLY A 300 -19.21 -14.33 24.28
N LYS A 301 -19.76 -14.35 25.50
CA LYS A 301 -18.99 -14.34 26.75
C LYS A 301 -19.07 -15.67 27.47
N ILE A 302 -18.03 -15.98 28.23
CA ILE A 302 -18.06 -17.01 29.27
C ILE A 302 -18.34 -16.40 30.64
N GLU A 303 -18.89 -17.24 31.51
CA GLU A 303 -19.08 -16.90 32.91
C GLU A 303 -17.78 -17.06 33.70
N ARG A 304 -17.55 -16.12 34.63
CA ARG A 304 -16.35 -16.02 35.47
C ARG A 304 -15.05 -15.89 34.64
N PRO A 305 -14.95 -14.84 33.79
CA PRO A 305 -13.69 -14.51 33.17
C PRO A 305 -12.67 -14.11 34.25
N THR A 306 -11.40 -14.23 33.94
CA THR A 306 -10.30 -13.61 34.69
C THR A 306 -9.97 -12.23 34.11
N LEU A 307 -10.31 -12.01 32.83
CA LEU A 307 -10.06 -10.77 32.11
C LEU A 307 -11.20 -10.46 31.14
N ASN A 308 -11.66 -9.22 31.12
CA ASN A 308 -12.49 -8.67 30.05
C ASN A 308 -11.64 -7.65 29.26
N LEU A 309 -11.56 -7.83 27.94
CA LEU A 309 -10.91 -6.91 27.02
C LEU A 309 -11.96 -6.19 26.18
N PHE A 310 -11.86 -4.87 26.08
CA PHE A 310 -12.78 -4.02 25.36
C PHE A 310 -11.99 -3.24 24.31
N SER A 311 -12.44 -3.32 23.06
CA SER A 311 -11.87 -2.58 21.94
C SER A 311 -12.97 -2.29 20.93
N ASP A 312 -12.74 -1.36 20.01
CA ASP A 312 -13.48 -1.29 18.76
C ASP A 312 -12.82 -2.13 17.67
N VAL A 313 -13.56 -2.39 16.59
CA VAL A 313 -13.09 -3.19 15.45
C VAL A 313 -11.95 -2.48 14.71
N GLU A 314 -11.99 -1.15 14.64
CA GLU A 314 -10.97 -0.35 13.95
C GLU A 314 -9.60 -0.51 14.62
N THR A 315 -9.56 -0.48 15.95
CA THR A 315 -8.35 -0.68 16.75
C THR A 315 -7.83 -2.10 16.62
N ILE A 316 -8.71 -3.12 16.63
CA ILE A 316 -8.30 -4.51 16.43
C ILE A 316 -7.64 -4.67 15.04
N ASN A 317 -8.24 -4.07 14.01
CA ASN A 317 -7.68 -4.10 12.66
C ASN A 317 -6.35 -3.36 12.58
N ALA A 318 -6.22 -2.18 13.21
CA ALA A 318 -4.97 -1.43 13.22
C ALA A 318 -3.83 -2.17 13.94
N ILE A 319 -4.15 -2.96 14.98
CA ILE A 319 -3.17 -3.83 15.64
C ILE A 319 -2.77 -5.01 14.75
N HIS A 320 -3.76 -5.64 14.13
CA HIS A 320 -3.56 -6.75 13.20
C HIS A 320 -2.72 -6.34 11.98
N ASP A 321 -2.99 -5.16 11.42
CA ASP A 321 -2.29 -4.60 10.26
C ASP A 321 -0.92 -4.01 10.63
N GLY A 322 -0.52 -4.07 11.92
CA GLY A 322 0.76 -3.57 12.41
C GLY A 322 0.89 -2.05 12.42
N GLU A 323 -0.19 -1.33 12.16
CA GLU A 323 -0.23 0.15 12.16
C GLU A 323 0.02 0.71 13.56
N ILE A 324 -0.48 0.01 14.57
CA ILE A 324 -0.22 0.30 15.99
C ILE A 324 0.09 -1.01 16.72
N SER A 325 0.99 -0.98 17.71
CA SER A 325 1.18 -2.16 18.56
C SER A 325 0.04 -2.29 19.58
N PHE A 326 -0.18 -3.48 20.11
CA PHE A 326 -1.13 -3.68 21.22
C PHE A 326 -0.82 -2.79 22.43
N ILE A 327 0.48 -2.64 22.78
CA ILE A 327 0.92 -1.74 23.85
C ILE A 327 0.53 -0.30 23.55
N GLN A 328 0.79 0.16 22.32
CA GLN A 328 0.41 1.49 21.88
C GLN A 328 -1.12 1.68 21.95
N ALA A 329 -1.91 0.69 21.55
CA ALA A 329 -3.37 0.75 21.64
C ALA A 329 -3.87 0.82 23.09
N MET A 330 -3.21 0.14 24.04
CA MET A 330 -3.51 0.29 25.46
C MET A 330 -3.11 1.68 25.99
N ASP A 331 -1.92 2.17 25.66
CA ASP A 331 -1.41 3.48 26.09
C ASP A 331 -2.29 4.62 25.57
N GLU A 332 -2.81 4.47 24.34
CA GLU A 332 -3.77 5.39 23.71
C GLU A 332 -5.21 5.22 24.22
N ASN A 333 -5.46 4.31 25.18
CA ASN A 333 -6.79 3.95 25.70
C ASN A 333 -7.79 3.45 24.64
N LYS A 334 -7.29 2.92 23.53
CA LYS A 334 -8.09 2.25 22.50
C LYS A 334 -8.46 0.82 22.90
N ILE A 335 -7.61 0.19 23.72
CA ILE A 335 -7.92 -1.06 24.41
C ILE A 335 -8.06 -0.78 25.90
N ARG A 336 -9.19 -1.19 26.44
CA ARG A 336 -9.48 -1.16 27.87
C ARG A 336 -9.59 -2.59 28.38
N TYR A 337 -9.13 -2.84 29.61
CA TYR A 337 -9.24 -4.14 30.23
C TYR A 337 -9.81 -4.03 31.64
N GLU A 338 -10.47 -5.09 32.09
CA GLU A 338 -10.96 -5.25 33.45
C GLU A 338 -10.56 -6.64 33.94
N GLY A 339 -9.72 -6.68 34.97
CA GLY A 339 -9.41 -7.93 35.66
C GLY A 339 -10.54 -8.29 36.62
N GLU A 340 -10.96 -9.54 36.60
CA GLU A 340 -11.99 -10.07 37.50
C GLU A 340 -11.32 -11.00 38.52
N GLY A 341 -11.21 -10.55 39.78
CA GLY A 341 -10.59 -11.30 40.89
C GLY A 341 -9.38 -10.62 41.55
N PHE A 342 -8.47 -11.40 42.14
CA PHE A 342 -7.36 -10.94 43.00
C PHE A 342 -6.27 -10.12 42.25
N PHE A 343 -6.33 -10.01 40.92
CA PHE A 343 -5.28 -9.45 40.08
C PHE A 343 -5.57 -8.02 39.58
N ASN A 344 -5.92 -7.11 40.50
CA ASN A 344 -6.18 -5.70 40.18
C ASN A 344 -4.92 -4.86 39.88
N GLN A 345 -3.72 -5.45 39.81
CA GLN A 345 -2.44 -4.70 39.69
C GLN A 345 -1.35 -5.41 38.86
N ILE A 346 -1.66 -6.03 37.72
CA ILE A 346 -0.61 -6.53 36.82
C ILE A 346 -0.23 -5.44 35.81
N LYS A 347 1.04 -5.01 35.84
CA LYS A 347 1.69 -4.24 34.76
C LYS A 347 2.10 -5.22 33.66
N PHE A 348 1.69 -4.95 32.43
CA PHE A 348 1.79 -5.89 31.32
C PHE A 348 2.93 -5.57 30.35
N GLY A 349 3.70 -6.60 29.98
CA GLY A 349 4.52 -6.65 28.77
C GLY A 349 3.86 -7.61 27.77
N ILE A 350 2.81 -7.15 27.09
CA ILE A 350 1.99 -7.92 26.14
C ILE A 350 2.18 -7.33 24.74
N ALA A 351 3.12 -7.87 23.98
CA ALA A 351 3.21 -7.54 22.56
C ALA A 351 3.16 -8.79 21.68
N SER A 352 3.79 -9.90 22.08
CA SER A 352 3.96 -11.04 21.17
C SER A 352 2.77 -12.02 21.10
N PHE A 353 2.05 -12.28 22.20
CA PHE A 353 0.99 -13.31 22.20
C PHE A 353 -0.23 -12.99 21.30
N LEU A 354 -0.59 -11.72 21.17
CA LEU A 354 -1.69 -11.31 20.30
C LEU A 354 -1.24 -11.17 18.85
N ILE A 355 0.06 -11.02 18.59
CA ILE A 355 0.60 -11.07 17.23
C ILE A 355 0.36 -12.49 16.70
N ASP A 356 0.73 -13.55 17.41
CA ASP A 356 0.60 -14.94 16.91
C ASP A 356 -0.84 -15.50 16.76
N ILE A 357 -1.86 -14.85 17.35
CA ILE A 357 -3.28 -15.21 17.11
C ILE A 357 -3.82 -14.50 15.87
N PHE A 358 -3.21 -13.37 15.50
CA PHE A 358 -3.67 -12.50 14.42
C PHE A 358 -2.67 -12.38 13.25
N THR A 359 -1.49 -13.00 13.31
CA THR A 359 -0.55 -13.21 12.18
C THR A 359 -0.40 -14.69 11.89
#